data_AF-A0A6B3F726-F1
#
_entry.id   AF-A0A6B3F726-F1
#
_cell.length_a   1.000
_cell.length_b   1.000
_cell.length_c   1.000
_cell.angle_alpha   90.00
_cell.angle_beta   90.00
_cell.angle_gamma   90.00
#
_symmetry.space_group_name_H-M   'P 1'
#
loop_
_entity.id
_entity.type
_entity.pdbx_description
1 polymer ?
#
loop_
_entity_poly.entity_id
_entity_poly.type
_entity_poly.pdbx_seq_one_letter_code
_entity_poly.pdbx_strand_id
1 'polypeptide(L)'
;MIDDAQELADDWESIRQGYYLGEHDETMLSCAGRLDAARAAVPRDPDATAFFTLGLVLMCGHAIWDAEPEVADRASEALLAVASDPGLANSACDHPDHPCDDADPDGQLESFGMLLSLLAGDSEYRWEDLDEAGEGPDRGARWRCPHNVAGFARWAGAAIRDRSRSDEADR
;
A
#
# COMPACT_ATOMS: atom_id res chain seq x y z
N MET A 1 -2.23 -1.15 -17.45
CA MET A 1 -0.82 -1.55 -17.23
C MET A 1 -0.16 -0.38 -16.55
N ILE A 2 0.50 -0.64 -15.43
CA ILE A 2 1.16 0.41 -14.65
C ILE A 2 2.56 0.54 -15.26
N ASP A 3 2.81 1.69 -15.90
CA ASP A 3 4.12 1.94 -16.49
C ASP A 3 5.20 1.95 -15.39
N ASP A 4 6.32 1.30 -15.71
CA ASP A 4 7.53 1.15 -14.86
C ASP A 4 7.27 0.45 -13.51
N ALA A 5 6.22 -0.39 -13.43
CA ALA A 5 5.80 -1.01 -12.17
C ALA A 5 6.89 -1.82 -11.45
N GLN A 6 7.73 -2.55 -12.20
CA GLN A 6 8.80 -3.33 -11.61
C GLN A 6 9.87 -2.42 -10.97
N GLU A 7 10.30 -1.37 -11.69
CA GLU A 7 11.28 -0.40 -11.19
C GLU A 7 10.77 0.29 -9.92
N LEU A 8 9.50 0.70 -9.92
CA LEU A 8 8.88 1.30 -8.74
C LEU A 8 8.84 0.34 -7.55
N ALA A 9 8.45 -0.92 -7.78
CA ALA A 9 8.39 -1.92 -6.71
C ALA A 9 9.78 -2.21 -6.11
N ASP A 10 10.80 -2.29 -6.96
CA ASP A 10 12.19 -2.48 -6.56
C ASP A 10 12.72 -1.28 -5.74
N ASP A 11 12.39 -0.05 -6.15
CA ASP A 11 12.74 1.16 -5.40
C ASP A 11 12.05 1.21 -4.04
N TRP A 12 10.75 0.90 -3.97
CA TRP A 12 9.99 0.91 -2.72
C TRP A 12 10.46 -0.17 -1.75
N GLU A 13 10.77 -1.37 -2.24
CA GLU A 13 11.36 -2.42 -1.40
C GLU A 13 12.77 -2.02 -0.94
N SER A 14 13.56 -1.38 -1.80
CA SER A 14 14.88 -0.85 -1.42
C SER A 14 14.77 0.19 -0.32
N ILE A 15 13.74 1.06 -0.35
CA ILE A 15 13.44 2.03 0.71
C ILE A 15 13.08 1.29 2.00
N ARG A 16 12.18 0.30 1.95
CA ARG A 16 11.78 -0.50 3.12
C ARG A 16 12.98 -1.18 3.78
N GLN A 17 13.89 -1.72 2.99
CA GLN A 17 15.08 -2.42 3.47
C GLN A 17 16.22 -1.47 3.89
N GLY A 18 16.08 -0.17 3.66
CA GLY A 18 17.11 0.83 3.98
C GLY A 18 18.35 0.77 3.06
N TYR A 19 18.21 0.22 1.86
CA TYR A 19 19.28 0.11 0.86
C TYR A 19 19.13 1.09 -0.31
N TYR A 20 18.05 1.85 -0.35
CA TYR A 20 17.82 2.80 -1.43
C TYR A 20 18.85 3.93 -1.39
N LEU A 21 19.45 4.23 -2.55
CA LEU A 21 20.49 5.26 -2.71
C LEU A 21 19.96 6.55 -3.36
N GLY A 22 18.68 6.57 -3.74
CA GLY A 22 18.03 7.71 -4.36
C GLY A 22 17.34 8.64 -3.35
N GLU A 23 16.55 9.57 -3.89
CA GLU A 23 15.78 10.54 -3.11
C GLU A 23 14.52 9.86 -2.54
N HIS A 24 14.57 9.44 -1.28
CA HIS A 24 13.52 8.65 -0.62
C HIS A 24 12.20 9.43 -0.57
N ASP A 25 12.27 10.69 -0.14
CA ASP A 25 11.12 11.58 0.02
C ASP A 25 10.48 11.93 -1.33
N GLU A 26 11.28 12.18 -2.37
CA GLU A 26 10.76 12.40 -3.72
C GLU A 26 10.04 11.17 -4.28
N THR A 27 10.59 9.97 -4.02
CA THR A 27 9.99 8.69 -4.42
C THR A 27 8.64 8.49 -3.73
N MET A 28 8.55 8.81 -2.43
CA MET A 28 7.31 8.73 -1.66
C MET A 28 6.28 9.75 -2.14
N LEU A 29 6.67 11.01 -2.37
CA LEU A 29 5.79 12.05 -2.92
C LEU A 29 5.27 11.69 -4.31
N SER A 30 6.13 11.13 -5.16
CA SER A 30 5.75 10.62 -6.48
C SER A 30 4.68 9.53 -6.38
N CYS A 31 4.85 8.56 -5.47
CA CYS A 31 3.88 7.50 -5.21
C CYS A 31 2.54 8.08 -4.71
N ALA A 32 2.57 9.00 -3.75
CA ALA A 32 1.39 9.71 -3.25
C ALA A 32 0.66 10.56 -4.30
N GLY A 33 1.39 11.16 -5.25
CA GLY A 33 0.80 11.87 -6.39
C GLY A 33 0.13 10.93 -7.38
N ARG A 34 0.76 9.79 -7.69
CA ARG A 34 0.20 8.77 -8.59
C ARG A 34 -1.03 8.07 -7.98
N LEU A 35 -1.05 7.86 -6.67
CA LEU A 35 -2.23 7.36 -5.96
C LEU A 35 -3.42 8.31 -6.11
N ASP A 36 -3.23 9.62 -5.92
CA ASP A 36 -4.30 10.59 -6.09
C ASP A 36 -4.82 10.61 -7.53
N ALA A 37 -3.92 10.54 -8.51
CA ALA A 37 -4.30 10.45 -9.92
C ALA A 37 -5.11 9.18 -10.22
N ALA A 38 -4.68 8.02 -9.73
CA ALA A 38 -5.39 6.75 -9.90
C ALA A 38 -6.79 6.80 -9.26
N ARG A 39 -6.90 7.42 -8.08
CA ARG A 39 -8.17 7.58 -7.37
C ARG A 39 -9.14 8.51 -8.09
N ALA A 40 -8.64 9.54 -8.76
CA ALA A 40 -9.43 10.54 -9.49
C ALA A 40 -9.80 10.11 -10.93
N ALA A 41 -9.20 9.04 -11.44
CA ALA A 41 -9.44 8.56 -12.81
C ALA A 41 -10.90 8.11 -13.04
N VAL A 42 -11.39 8.33 -14.27
CA VAL A 42 -12.73 7.91 -14.73
C VAL A 42 -12.62 7.22 -16.10
N PRO A 43 -12.86 5.91 -16.22
CA PRO A 43 -13.19 4.98 -15.12
C PRO A 43 -11.99 4.77 -14.19
N ARG A 44 -12.27 4.45 -12.92
CA ARG A 44 -11.23 4.11 -11.95
C ARG A 44 -10.66 2.73 -12.24
N ASP A 45 -9.34 2.62 -12.17
CA ASP A 45 -8.62 1.35 -12.19
C ASP A 45 -8.36 0.87 -10.75
N PRO A 46 -9.01 -0.23 -10.30
CA PRO A 46 -8.83 -0.74 -8.95
C PRO A 46 -7.41 -1.30 -8.72
N ASP A 47 -6.77 -1.89 -9.74
CA ASP A 47 -5.45 -2.49 -9.60
C ASP A 47 -4.39 -1.39 -9.47
N ALA A 48 -4.51 -0.30 -10.24
CA ALA A 48 -3.66 0.88 -10.07
C ALA A 48 -3.83 1.53 -8.69
N THR A 49 -5.07 1.65 -8.20
CA THR A 49 -5.32 2.19 -6.85
C THR A 49 -4.70 1.31 -5.77
N ALA A 50 -4.87 -0.02 -5.88
CA ALA A 50 -4.27 -0.97 -4.96
C ALA A 50 -2.74 -0.90 -5.01
N PHE A 51 -2.14 -0.89 -6.20
CA PHE A 51 -0.70 -0.85 -6.39
C PHE A 51 -0.03 0.34 -5.70
N PHE A 52 -0.50 1.57 -5.96
CA PHE A 52 0.08 2.75 -5.31
C PHE A 52 -0.24 2.84 -3.81
N THR A 53 -1.38 2.29 -3.37
CA THR A 53 -1.69 2.19 -1.94
C THR A 53 -0.69 1.28 -1.25
N LEU A 54 -0.48 0.07 -1.76
CA LEU A 54 0.44 -0.90 -1.18
C LEU A 54 1.89 -0.43 -1.27
N GLY A 55 2.28 0.29 -2.33
CA GLY A 55 3.60 0.92 -2.43
C GLY A 55 3.85 1.94 -1.32
N LEU A 56 2.89 2.82 -1.01
CA LEU A 56 3.00 3.74 0.13
C LEU A 56 3.03 3.03 1.48
N VAL A 57 2.22 1.99 1.63
CA VAL A 57 2.22 1.16 2.84
C VAL A 57 3.59 0.48 3.02
N LEU A 58 4.20 -0.01 1.94
CA LEU A 58 5.54 -0.63 1.98
C LEU A 58 6.62 0.31 2.52
N MET A 59 6.51 1.59 2.15
CA MET A 59 7.43 2.64 2.58
C MET A 59 7.04 3.31 3.92
N CYS A 60 6.03 2.79 4.64
CA CYS A 60 5.56 3.47 5.86
C CYS A 60 6.62 3.57 6.96
N GLY A 61 7.56 2.62 7.02
CA GLY A 61 8.70 2.68 7.94
C GLY A 61 9.53 3.95 7.74
N HIS A 62 9.88 4.27 6.48
CA HIS A 62 10.58 5.52 6.14
C HIS A 62 9.76 6.74 6.55
N ALA A 63 8.46 6.75 6.26
CA ALA A 63 7.57 7.86 6.63
C ALA A 63 7.49 8.11 8.15
N ILE A 64 7.60 7.07 8.97
CA ILE A 64 7.52 7.16 10.43
C ILE A 64 8.85 7.64 11.03
N TRP A 65 9.97 7.19 10.48
CA TRP A 65 11.25 7.34 11.16
C TRP A 65 12.20 8.37 10.55
N ASP A 66 12.14 8.56 9.22
CA ASP A 66 13.23 9.21 8.49
C ASP A 66 12.77 10.32 7.51
N ALA A 67 11.50 10.33 7.10
CA ALA A 67 10.98 11.33 6.16
C ALA A 67 10.84 12.73 6.78
N GLU A 68 10.96 13.77 5.96
CA GLU A 68 10.60 15.13 6.38
C GLU A 68 9.12 15.21 6.79
N PRO A 69 8.76 16.02 7.81
CA PRO A 69 7.39 16.03 8.36
C PRO A 69 6.30 16.29 7.32
N GLU A 70 6.53 17.20 6.38
CA GLU A 70 5.58 17.53 5.31
C GLU A 70 5.37 16.35 4.34
N VAL A 71 6.40 15.52 4.15
CA VAL A 71 6.35 14.32 3.31
C VAL A 71 5.55 13.22 4.01
N ALA A 72 5.83 13.00 5.30
CA ALA A 72 5.09 12.08 6.15
C ALA A 72 3.59 12.43 6.22
N ASP A 73 3.27 13.70 6.43
CA ASP A 73 1.88 14.19 6.46
C ASP A 73 1.18 13.96 5.13
N ARG A 74 1.84 14.28 4.00
CA ARG A 74 1.28 14.07 2.67
C ARG A 74 1.02 12.60 2.36
N ALA A 75 1.91 11.69 2.80
CA ALA A 75 1.74 10.25 2.67
C ALA A 75 0.56 9.75 3.52
N SER A 76 0.49 10.18 4.79
CA SER A 76 -0.63 9.87 5.69
C SER A 76 -1.98 10.32 5.11
N GLU A 77 -2.05 11.55 4.58
CA GLU A 77 -3.27 12.07 3.96
C GLU A 77 -3.72 11.23 2.75
N ALA A 78 -2.79 10.81 1.89
CA ALA A 78 -3.09 9.97 0.73
C ALA A 78 -3.72 8.64 1.17
N LEU A 79 -3.09 7.97 2.14
CA LEU A 79 -3.51 6.68 2.67
C LEU A 79 -4.87 6.78 3.37
N LEU A 80 -5.06 7.79 4.22
CA LEU A 80 -6.33 7.98 4.92
C LEU A 80 -7.47 8.37 3.97
N ALA A 81 -7.16 9.01 2.85
CA ALA A 81 -8.16 9.28 1.82
C ALA A 81 -8.59 7.99 1.10
N VAL A 82 -7.69 7.02 0.86
CA VAL A 82 -8.07 5.66 0.40
C VAL A 82 -8.93 4.97 1.44
N ALA A 83 -8.50 4.96 2.70
CA ALA A 83 -9.22 4.30 3.80
C ALA A 83 -10.63 4.87 4.05
N SER A 84 -10.89 6.11 3.64
CA SER A 84 -12.17 6.79 3.80
C SER A 84 -13.02 6.77 2.52
N ASP A 85 -12.53 6.16 1.45
CA ASP A 85 -13.25 6.07 0.18
C ASP A 85 -14.48 5.16 0.34
N PRO A 86 -15.71 5.66 0.16
CA PRO A 86 -16.90 4.85 0.37
C PRO A 86 -16.98 3.63 -0.55
N GLY A 87 -16.40 3.73 -1.75
CA GLY A 87 -16.35 2.64 -2.71
C GLY A 87 -15.40 1.52 -2.29
N LEU A 88 -14.44 1.80 -1.40
CA LEU A 88 -13.55 0.78 -0.84
C LEU A 88 -13.99 0.35 0.57
N ALA A 89 -14.26 1.32 1.44
CA ALA A 89 -14.56 1.10 2.85
C ALA A 89 -15.89 0.36 3.10
N ASN A 90 -16.90 0.56 2.25
CA ASN A 90 -18.21 -0.08 2.40
C ASN A 90 -18.45 -1.21 1.37
N SER A 91 -17.41 -1.64 0.67
CA SER A 91 -17.53 -2.75 -0.28
C SER A 91 -17.80 -4.04 0.49
N ALA A 92 -19.02 -4.57 0.32
CA ALA A 92 -19.33 -5.91 0.81
C ALA A 92 -18.48 -6.93 0.05
N CYS A 93 -17.88 -7.86 0.79
CA CYS A 93 -17.15 -8.98 0.25
C CYS A 93 -17.45 -10.21 1.12
N ASP A 94 -17.44 -11.39 0.49
CA ASP A 94 -17.81 -12.65 1.13
C ASP A 94 -16.59 -13.44 1.65
N HIS A 95 -15.42 -12.81 1.69
CA HIS A 95 -14.20 -13.46 2.18
C HIS A 95 -14.32 -13.73 3.70
N PRO A 96 -13.94 -14.91 4.18
CA PRO A 96 -14.02 -15.26 5.60
C PRO A 96 -13.01 -14.52 6.47
N ASP A 97 -11.89 -14.09 5.89
CA ASP A 97 -10.80 -13.38 6.56
C ASP A 97 -10.10 -12.37 5.63
N HIS A 98 -9.52 -11.34 6.24
CA HIS A 98 -8.79 -10.28 5.54
C HIS A 98 -7.39 -10.13 6.16
N PRO A 99 -6.30 -10.23 5.36
CA PRO A 99 -4.94 -9.95 5.84
C PRO A 99 -4.77 -8.60 6.57
N CYS A 100 -5.55 -7.58 6.23
CA CYS A 100 -5.51 -6.29 6.93
C CYS A 100 -6.04 -6.32 8.37
N ASP A 101 -6.80 -7.36 8.73
CA ASP A 101 -7.39 -7.54 10.06
C ASP A 101 -6.48 -8.38 10.98
N ASP A 102 -5.33 -8.83 10.49
CA ASP A 102 -4.34 -9.56 11.30
C ASP A 102 -3.77 -8.65 12.40
N ALA A 103 -3.38 -9.27 13.52
CA ALA A 103 -2.78 -8.57 14.66
C ALA A 103 -1.37 -8.05 14.35
N ASP A 104 -0.70 -8.61 13.33
CA ASP A 104 0.62 -8.19 12.85
C ASP A 104 0.57 -7.78 11.36
N PRO A 105 0.13 -6.54 11.06
CA PRO A 105 0.12 -6.02 9.70
C PRO A 105 1.53 -5.82 9.12
N ASP A 106 2.55 -5.61 9.97
CA ASP A 106 3.95 -5.51 9.52
C ASP A 106 4.44 -6.84 8.93
N GLY A 107 4.07 -7.97 9.55
CA GLY A 107 4.37 -9.30 9.01
C GLY A 107 3.82 -9.56 7.61
N GLN A 108 2.78 -8.82 7.19
CA GLN A 108 2.22 -8.93 5.84
C GLN A 108 3.06 -8.21 4.78
N LEU A 109 3.94 -7.27 5.16
CA LEU A 109 4.77 -6.50 4.23
C LEU A 109 5.73 -7.38 3.42
N GLU A 110 6.17 -8.51 3.98
CA GLU A 110 7.02 -9.47 3.25
C GLU A 110 6.34 -10.06 2.00
N SER A 111 5.01 -10.03 1.96
CA SER A 111 4.25 -10.49 0.79
C SER A 111 4.09 -9.41 -0.30
N PHE A 112 4.38 -8.14 0.01
CA PHE A 112 3.99 -7.02 -0.85
C PHE A 112 4.76 -6.97 -2.16
N GLY A 113 6.06 -7.30 -2.21
CA GLY A 113 6.81 -7.33 -3.48
C GLY A 113 6.17 -8.25 -4.53
N MET A 114 5.75 -9.45 -4.10
CA MET A 114 4.99 -10.38 -4.94
C MET A 114 3.60 -9.83 -5.32
N LEU A 115 2.87 -9.24 -4.37
CA LEU A 115 1.55 -8.67 -4.63
C LEU A 115 1.61 -7.49 -5.62
N LEU A 116 2.62 -6.63 -5.52
CA LEU A 116 2.86 -5.53 -6.45
C LEU A 116 3.15 -6.05 -7.86
N SER A 117 3.97 -7.09 -7.98
CA SER A 117 4.25 -7.75 -9.26
C SER A 117 2.98 -8.34 -9.89
N LEU A 118 2.12 -8.96 -9.09
CA LEU A 118 0.83 -9.51 -9.54
C LEU A 118 -0.16 -8.41 -9.97
N LEU A 119 -0.22 -7.28 -9.25
CA LEU A 119 -1.05 -6.12 -9.59
C LEU A 119 -0.58 -5.41 -10.85
N ALA A 120 0.73 -5.38 -11.08
CA ALA A 120 1.33 -4.86 -12.30
C ALA A 120 1.05 -5.73 -13.54
N GLY A 121 0.72 -7.01 -13.33
CA GLY A 121 0.57 -8.01 -14.38
C GLY A 121 1.92 -8.52 -14.92
N ASP A 122 2.99 -8.38 -14.13
CA ASP A 122 4.37 -8.70 -14.52
C ASP A 122 4.96 -9.88 -13.70
N SER A 123 4.12 -10.54 -12.90
CA SER A 123 4.52 -11.71 -12.13
C SER A 123 4.57 -12.97 -12.99
N GLU A 124 5.56 -13.84 -12.74
CA GLU A 124 5.57 -15.22 -13.23
C GLU A 124 4.52 -16.10 -12.54
N TYR A 125 4.05 -15.67 -11.36
CA TYR A 125 2.95 -16.26 -10.63
C TYR A 125 1.63 -15.63 -11.05
N ARG A 126 0.55 -16.35 -10.83
CA ARG A 126 -0.81 -15.84 -10.98
C ARG A 126 -1.50 -15.77 -9.63
N TRP A 127 -2.57 -14.98 -9.57
CA TRP A 127 -3.41 -14.89 -8.38
C TRP A 127 -3.93 -16.26 -7.92
N GLU A 128 -4.18 -17.17 -8.87
CA GLU A 128 -4.63 -18.53 -8.57
C GLU A 128 -3.54 -19.38 -7.90
N ASP A 129 -2.25 -19.09 -8.12
CA ASP A 129 -1.15 -19.85 -7.48
C ASP A 129 -1.02 -19.53 -5.98
N LEU A 130 -1.49 -18.35 -5.57
CA LEU A 130 -1.61 -17.98 -4.15
C LEU A 130 -2.71 -18.77 -3.43
N ASP A 131 -3.65 -19.35 -4.17
CA ASP A 131 -4.76 -20.16 -3.63
C ASP A 131 -4.35 -21.62 -3.42
N GLU A 132 -3.34 -22.12 -4.16
CA GLU A 132 -2.91 -23.52 -4.10
C GLU A 132 -1.91 -23.81 -2.95
N ALA A 133 -1.18 -22.79 -2.46
CA ALA A 133 -0.15 -22.95 -1.43
C ALA A 133 -0.68 -23.01 0.02
N GLY A 134 -1.98 -22.83 0.24
CA GLY A 134 -2.63 -22.92 1.55
C GLY A 134 -4.14 -23.05 1.42
N GLU A 135 -4.75 -23.95 2.19
CA GLU A 135 -6.13 -24.43 2.03
C GLU A 135 -7.20 -23.32 1.84
N GLY A 136 -7.58 -23.04 0.58
CA GLY A 136 -8.84 -22.38 0.26
C GLY A 136 -8.87 -21.71 -1.13
N PRO A 137 -9.96 -21.85 -1.90
CA PRO A 137 -10.20 -20.97 -3.05
C PRO A 137 -10.32 -19.51 -2.54
N ASP A 138 -9.81 -18.52 -3.28
CA ASP A 138 -10.01 -17.07 -3.07
C ASP A 138 -8.92 -16.30 -2.28
N ARG A 139 -7.75 -16.86 -2.00
CA ARG A 139 -6.63 -16.17 -1.34
C ARG A 139 -6.06 -15.00 -2.16
N GLY A 140 -5.96 -15.13 -3.49
CA GLY A 140 -5.58 -14.05 -4.40
C GLY A 140 -6.70 -13.03 -4.61
N ALA A 141 -7.96 -13.44 -4.46
CA ALA A 141 -9.12 -12.54 -4.52
C ALA A 141 -9.22 -11.66 -3.27
N ARG A 142 -8.93 -12.19 -2.07
CA ARG A 142 -8.92 -11.38 -0.86
C ARG A 142 -7.82 -10.32 -0.87
N TRP A 143 -6.62 -10.57 -1.40
CA TRP A 143 -5.58 -9.52 -1.46
C TRP A 143 -5.95 -8.31 -2.31
N ARG A 144 -6.74 -8.53 -3.38
CA ARG A 144 -7.33 -7.46 -4.20
C ARG A 144 -8.65 -6.91 -3.65
N CYS A 145 -9.13 -7.42 -2.52
CA CYS A 145 -10.35 -6.97 -1.89
C CYS A 145 -10.24 -5.48 -1.54
N PRO A 146 -11.22 -4.64 -1.92
CA PRO A 146 -11.26 -3.24 -1.51
C PRO A 146 -11.14 -3.01 0.00
N HIS A 147 -11.65 -3.97 0.80
CA HIS A 147 -11.53 -3.94 2.26
C HIS A 147 -10.06 -4.03 2.72
N ASN A 148 -9.26 -4.93 2.12
CA ASN A 148 -7.85 -5.05 2.45
C ASN A 148 -7.06 -3.79 2.08
N VAL A 149 -7.29 -3.25 0.87
CA VAL A 149 -6.64 -2.02 0.44
C VAL A 149 -6.97 -0.86 1.39
N ALA A 150 -8.23 -0.71 1.80
CA ALA A 150 -8.63 0.30 2.76
C ALA A 150 -8.08 0.05 4.18
N GLY A 151 -7.99 -1.21 4.61
CA GLY A 151 -7.48 -1.63 5.91
C GLY A 151 -6.00 -1.33 6.07
N PHE A 152 -5.16 -1.77 5.13
CA PHE A 152 -3.72 -1.45 5.13
C PHE A 152 -3.46 0.05 5.04
N ALA A 153 -4.23 0.77 4.21
CA ALA A 153 -4.13 2.22 4.12
C ALA A 153 -4.48 2.91 5.45
N ARG A 154 -5.51 2.43 6.15
CA ARG A 154 -5.89 2.94 7.47
C ARG A 154 -4.78 2.72 8.50
N TRP A 155 -4.23 1.50 8.54
CA TRP A 155 -3.16 1.13 9.46
C TRP A 155 -1.93 2.01 9.28
N ALA A 156 -1.36 2.05 8.06
CA ALA A 156 -0.16 2.83 7.78
C ALA A 156 -0.40 4.33 7.94
N GLY A 157 -1.52 4.84 7.40
CA GLY A 157 -1.85 6.26 7.47
C GLY A 157 -2.04 6.77 8.90
N ALA A 158 -2.60 5.95 9.80
CA ALA A 158 -2.74 6.28 11.21
C ALA A 158 -1.39 6.25 11.94
N ALA A 159 -0.57 5.22 11.69
CA ALA A 159 0.75 5.08 12.31
C ALA A 159 1.67 6.28 11.99
N ILE A 160 1.70 6.72 10.73
CA ILE A 160 2.46 7.90 10.30
C ILE A 160 1.95 9.16 11.02
N ARG A 161 0.63 9.37 11.05
CA ARG A 161 0.02 10.56 11.67
C ARG A 161 0.27 10.67 13.17
N ASP A 162 0.19 9.54 13.88
CA ASP A 162 0.38 9.53 15.34
C ASP A 162 1.84 9.87 15.70
N ARG A 163 2.80 9.48 14.85
CA ARG A 163 4.20 9.84 14.99
C ARG A 163 4.44 11.33 14.75
N SER A 164 3.95 11.89 13.63
CA SER A 164 4.11 13.32 13.32
C SER A 164 3.64 14.22 14.47
N ARG A 165 2.48 13.90 15.05
CA ARG A 165 1.91 14.65 16.19
C ARG A 165 2.74 14.57 17.46
N SER A 166 3.44 13.46 17.66
CA SER A 166 4.30 13.29 18.83
C SER A 166 5.54 14.19 18.71
N ASP A 167 6.12 14.32 17.51
CA ASP A 167 7.28 15.20 17.28
C ASP A 167 6.93 16.70 17.37
N GLU A 168 5.72 17.10 17.01
CA GLU A 168 5.24 18.48 17.21
C GLU A 168 5.07 18.85 18.69
N ALA A 169 4.67 17.89 19.53
CA ALA A 169 4.45 18.12 20.96
C ALA A 169 5.76 18.29 21.75
N ASP A 170 6.87 17.77 21.22
CA ASP A 170 8.20 17.81 21.85
C ASP A 170 9.06 19.04 21.41
N ARG A 171 8.55 19.90 20.52
CA ARG A 171 9.21 21.14 20.05
C ARG A 171 8.77 22.38 20.85
#